data_AF-A0A6S7JFL3-F1
#
_entry.id   AF-A0A6S7JFL3-F1
#
_cell.length_a   1.000
_cell.length_b   1.000
_cell.length_c   1.000
_cell.angle_alpha   90.00
_cell.angle_beta   90.00
_cell.angle_gamma   90.00
#
_symmetry.space_group_name_H-M   'P 1'
#
loop_
_entity.id
_entity.type
_entity.pdbx_description
1 polymer ?
#
loop_
_entity_poly.entity_id
_entity_poly.type
_entity_poly.pdbx_seq_one_letter_code
_entity_poly.pdbx_strand_id
1 'polypeptide(L)'
;MWNTINKLTNKKSKTTTITKLNISNDDVTEDPNKISHTFNTYFKTIGENFANELPDTTDAPESYVTPSNSTFQIQNVSEVDVVQLPITLKISKACGHDKIPPKLLQDS
;
A
#
# COMPACT_ATOMS: atom_id res chain seq x y z
N MET A 1 -15.32 12.75 6.07
CA MET A 1 -15.35 11.40 5.47
C MET A 1 -15.02 10.29 6.47
N TRP A 2 -13.83 10.26 7.09
CA TRP A 2 -13.36 9.16 7.95
C TRP A 2 -14.20 8.92 9.22
N ASN A 3 -14.68 9.99 9.85
CA ASN A 3 -15.57 9.90 11.02
C ASN A 3 -16.89 9.17 10.73
N THR A 4 -17.44 9.31 9.52
CA THR A 4 -18.69 8.65 9.12
C THR A 4 -18.47 7.14 8.95
N ILE A 5 -17.36 6.74 8.33
CA ILE A 5 -16.99 5.34 8.12
C ILE A 5 -16.74 4.62 9.45
N ASN A 6 -16.05 5.26 10.41
CA ASN A 6 -15.79 4.68 11.73
C ASN A 6 -17.08 4.45 12.53
N LYS A 7 -18.08 5.32 12.38
CA LYS A 7 -19.41 5.15 13.01
C LYS A 7 -20.19 3.98 12.40
N LEU A 8 -20.19 3.85 11.07
CA LEU A 8 -20.89 2.76 10.37
C LEU A 8 -20.29 1.38 10.65
N THR A 9 -18.98 1.31 10.83
CA THR A 9 -18.25 0.05 11.06
C THR A 9 -18.13 -0.33 12.54
N ASN A 10 -18.76 0.45 13.44
CA ASN A 10 -18.69 0.29 14.90
C ASN A 10 -17.23 0.16 15.42
N LYS A 11 -16.29 0.79 14.71
CA LYS A 11 -14.86 0.69 14.99
C LYS A 11 -14.55 1.58 16.19
N LYS A 12 -14.39 0.97 17.36
CA LYS A 12 -13.86 1.65 18.55
C LYS A 12 -12.41 2.06 18.25
N SER A 13 -12.19 3.37 18.10
CA SER A 13 -10.85 3.92 17.95
C SER A 13 -10.04 3.61 19.22
N LYS A 14 -9.06 2.71 19.12
CA LYS A 14 -8.06 2.52 20.16
C LYS A 14 -6.97 3.56 19.93
N THR A 15 -7.17 4.77 20.46
CA THR A 15 -6.10 5.76 20.47
C THR A 15 -5.15 5.43 21.61
N THR A 16 -3.93 5.07 21.28
CA THR A 16 -2.83 4.92 22.26
C THR A 16 -2.01 6.20 22.26
N THR A 17 -1.89 6.83 23.42
CA THR A 17 -1.01 7.98 23.64
C THR A 17 0.34 7.48 24.13
N ILE A 18 1.43 7.97 23.52
CA ILE A 18 2.78 7.70 24.02
C ILE A 18 3.01 8.61 25.22
N THR A 19 3.11 8.01 26.41
CA THR A 19 3.32 8.74 27.68
C THR A 19 4.77 8.80 28.08
N LYS A 20 5.61 7.89 27.58
CA LYS A 20 7.04 7.83 27.86
C LYS A 20 7.81 7.41 26.61
N LEU A 21 8.99 7.98 26.42
CA LEU A 21 9.91 7.64 25.34
C LEU A 21 11.30 7.39 25.92
N ASN A 22 11.91 6.26 25.56
CA ASN A 22 13.33 6.00 25.82
C ASN A 22 14.14 6.61 24.66
N ILE A 23 15.00 7.55 25.00
CA ILE A 23 15.95 8.22 24.11
C ILE A 23 17.30 7.52 24.30
N SER A 24 18.04 7.30 23.21
CA SER A 24 19.38 6.71 23.22
C SER A 24 20.23 7.20 24.40
N ASN A 25 21.02 6.30 25.01
CA ASN A 25 21.80 6.49 26.25
C ASN A 25 21.00 6.44 27.57
N ASP A 26 19.96 5.59 27.64
CA ASP A 26 19.16 5.33 28.86
C ASP A 26 18.38 6.53 29.41
N ASP A 27 18.21 7.59 28.62
CA ASP A 27 17.42 8.77 28.99
C ASP A 27 15.93 8.53 28.71
N VAL A 28 15.11 8.44 29.76
CA VAL A 28 13.65 8.35 29.61
C VAL A 28 13.02 9.73 29.78
N THR A 29 12.11 10.09 28.86
CA THR A 29 11.32 11.32 28.97
C THR A 29 9.82 11.05 28.98
N GLU A 30 9.10 11.82 29.79
CA GLU A 30 7.63 11.85 29.86
C GLU A 30 7.06 13.20 29.40
N ASP A 31 7.93 14.15 29.03
CA ASP A 31 7.52 15.49 28.57
C ASP A 31 6.97 15.41 27.13
N PRO A 32 5.68 15.73 26.89
CA PRO A 32 5.08 15.67 25.56
C PRO A 32 5.80 16.52 24.50
N ASN A 33 6.37 17.67 24.89
CA ASN A 33 7.09 18.54 23.96
C ASN A 33 8.43 17.90 23.58
N LYS A 34 9.15 17.33 24.56
CA LYS A 34 10.41 16.62 24.32
C LYS A 34 10.19 15.36 23.48
N ILE A 35 9.11 14.61 23.73
CA ILE A 35 8.69 13.45 22.91
C ILE A 35 8.45 13.89 21.46
N SER A 36 7.63 14.92 21.25
CA SER A 36 7.30 15.42 19.91
C SER A 36 8.54 15.92 19.18
N HIS A 37 9.41 16.66 19.88
CA HIS A 37 10.65 17.16 19.33
C HIS A 37 11.59 16.01 18.94
N THR A 38 11.72 14.98 19.79
CA THR A 38 12.56 13.81 19.51
C THR A 38 12.08 13.06 18.27
N PHE A 39 10.78 12.83 18.13
CA PHE A 39 10.22 12.21 16.91
C PHE A 39 10.49 13.06 15.67
N ASN A 40 10.23 14.37 15.74
CA ASN A 40 10.44 15.26 14.62
C ASN A 40 11.90 15.30 14.19
N THR A 41 12.82 15.35 15.15
CA THR A 41 14.26 15.31 14.87
C THR A 41 14.64 13.99 14.25
N TYR A 42 14.22 12.85 14.82
CA TYR A 42 14.51 11.52 14.27
C TYR A 42 14.04 11.37 12.82
N PHE A 43 12.76 11.65 12.54
CA PHE A 43 12.22 11.49 11.18
C PHE A 43 12.75 12.54 10.20
N LYS A 44 13.22 13.69 10.68
CA LYS A 44 13.92 14.66 9.85
C LYS A 44 15.32 14.17 9.45
N THR A 45 16.06 13.52 10.35
CA THR A 45 17.47 13.18 10.14
C THR A 45 17.72 11.74 9.70
N ILE A 46 16.75 10.82 9.85
CA ILE A 46 16.96 9.40 9.55
C ILE A 46 17.42 9.17 8.10
N GLY A 47 16.89 9.92 7.14
CA GLY A 47 17.28 9.78 5.73
C GLY A 47 18.73 10.16 5.48
N GLU A 48 19.18 11.28 6.05
CA GLU A 48 20.57 11.76 5.94
C GLU A 48 21.54 10.84 6.69
N ASN A 49 21.20 10.47 7.93
CA ASN A 49 22.00 9.54 8.73
C ASN A 49 22.17 8.20 8.01
N PHE A 50 21.08 7.66 7.46
CA PHE A 50 21.13 6.40 6.72
C PHE A 50 21.92 6.52 5.43
N ALA A 51 21.76 7.62 4.68
CA ALA A 51 22.54 7.86 3.46
C ALA A 51 24.05 7.93 3.74
N ASN A 52 24.46 8.54 4.86
CA ASN A 52 25.87 8.63 5.27
C ASN A 52 26.47 7.28 5.72
N GLU A 53 25.63 6.33 6.15
CA GLU A 53 26.07 4.97 6.51
C GLU A 53 26.17 4.04 5.29
N LEU A 54 25.48 4.37 4.19
CA LEU A 54 25.54 3.58 2.97
C LEU A 54 26.89 3.80 2.27
N PRO A 55 27.48 2.74 1.69
CA PRO A 55 28.67 2.90 0.87
C PRO A 55 28.35 3.69 -0.39
N ASP A 56 29.23 4.61 -0.77
CA ASP A 56 29.19 5.23 -2.08
C ASP A 56 29.34 4.15 -3.16
N THR A 57 28.40 4.13 -4.11
CA THR A 57 28.48 3.25 -5.28
C THR A 57 28.32 4.06 -6.55
N THR A 58 29.08 3.67 -7.57
CA THR A 58 28.94 4.17 -8.94
C THR A 58 28.04 3.29 -9.80
N ASP A 59 27.56 2.18 -9.22
CA ASP A 59 26.68 1.25 -9.90
C ASP A 59 25.34 1.93 -10.21
N ALA A 60 24.93 1.89 -11.47
CA ALA A 60 23.61 2.33 -11.85
C ALA A 60 22.55 1.38 -11.25
N PRO A 61 21.36 1.84 -10.82
CA PRO A 61 20.32 0.99 -10.26
C PRO A 61 19.96 -0.22 -11.15
N GLU A 62 20.08 -0.06 -12.46
CA GLU A 62 19.86 -1.08 -13.48
C GLU A 62 20.80 -2.27 -13.36
N SER A 63 21.99 -2.10 -12.78
CA SER A 63 22.95 -3.19 -12.52
C SER A 63 22.40 -4.24 -11.55
N TYR A 64 21.46 -3.87 -10.68
CA TYR A 64 20.79 -4.77 -9.74
C TYR A 64 19.53 -5.43 -10.33
N VAL A 65 19.14 -5.06 -11.55
CA VAL A 65 17.95 -5.59 -12.21
C VAL A 65 18.38 -6.64 -13.23
N THR A 66 17.89 -7.87 -13.08
CA THR A 66 18.04 -8.88 -14.12
C THR A 66 17.17 -8.50 -15.32
N PRO A 67 17.75 -8.28 -16.51
CA PRO A 67 16.96 -7.97 -17.70
C PRO A 67 15.98 -9.10 -17.99
N SER A 68 14.74 -8.73 -18.28
CA SER A 68 13.70 -9.67 -18.70
C SER A 68 13.38 -9.43 -20.17
N ASN A 69 13.27 -10.51 -20.93
CA ASN A 69 12.75 -10.46 -22.30
C ASN A 69 11.23 -10.31 -22.34
N SER A 70 10.55 -10.34 -21.19
CA SER A 70 9.10 -10.16 -21.09
C SER A 70 8.76 -8.68 -21.03
N THR A 71 7.95 -8.21 -21.97
CA THR A 71 7.42 -6.85 -21.98
C THR A 71 5.92 -6.85 -21.72
N PHE A 72 5.45 -5.97 -20.84
CA PHE A 72 4.02 -5.64 -20.78
C PHE A 72 3.71 -4.63 -21.88
N GLN A 73 2.70 -4.91 -22.70
CA GLN A 73 2.24 -4.01 -23.75
C GLN A 73 0.73 -3.89 -23.66
N ILE A 74 0.21 -2.67 -23.83
CA ILE A 74 -1.21 -2.45 -24.01
C ILE A 74 -1.56 -2.94 -25.41
N GLN A 75 -2.44 -3.93 -25.50
CA GLN A 75 -2.89 -4.48 -26.77
C GLN A 75 -4.22 -3.83 -27.18
N ASN A 76 -4.40 -3.64 -28.49
CA ASN A 76 -5.71 -3.27 -29.01
C ASN A 76 -6.70 -4.40 -28.74
N VAL A 77 -7.88 -4.04 -28.25
CA VAL A 77 -8.98 -4.96 -27.98
C VAL A 77 -9.91 -4.97 -29.18
N SER A 78 -10.19 -6.15 -29.73
CA SER A 78 -11.21 -6.31 -30.77
C SER A 78 -12.58 -6.58 -30.17
N GLU A 79 -13.64 -6.39 -30.96
CA GLU A 79 -15.00 -6.79 -30.55
C GLU A 79 -15.07 -8.29 -30.19
N VAL A 80 -14.32 -9.13 -30.91
CA VAL A 80 -14.27 -10.57 -30.66
C VAL A 80 -13.70 -10.88 -29.28
N ASP A 81 -12.64 -10.18 -28.87
CA ASP A 81 -12.03 -10.35 -27.55
C ASP A 81 -13.04 -10.04 -26.43
N VAL A 82 -13.85 -8.98 -26.62
CA VAL A 82 -14.87 -8.58 -25.65
C VAL A 82 -16.00 -9.62 -25.56
N VAL A 83 -16.48 -10.10 -26.70
CA VAL A 83 -17.62 -11.05 -26.75
C VAL A 83 -17.21 -12.45 -26.27
N GLN A 84 -15.94 -12.85 -26.43
CA GLN A 84 -15.46 -14.15 -25.95
C GLN A 84 -15.29 -14.21 -24.42
N LEU A 85 -14.97 -13.09 -23.77
CA LEU A 85 -14.72 -13.05 -22.33
C LEU A 85 -15.90 -13.58 -21.49
N PRO A 86 -17.16 -13.12 -21.67
CA PRO A 86 -18.31 -13.64 -20.94
C PRO A 86 -18.49 -15.16 -21.07
N ILE A 87 -18.25 -15.72 -22.25
CA ILE A 87 -18.39 -17.16 -22.52
C ILE A 87 -17.44 -17.99 -21.64
N THR A 88 -16.27 -17.46 -21.28
CA THR A 88 -15.30 -18.15 -20.42
C THR A 88 -15.67 -18.14 -18.92
N LEU A 89 -16.70 -17.38 -18.52
CA LEU A 89 -17.12 -17.29 -17.13
C LEU A 89 -17.69 -18.61 -16.61
N LYS A 90 -17.41 -18.93 -15.35
CA LYS A 90 -17.98 -20.10 -14.68
C LYS A 90 -19.38 -19.74 -14.16
N ILE A 91 -20.43 -20.28 -14.79
CA ILE A 91 -21.84 -20.02 -14.43
C ILE A 91 -22.19 -20.39 -12.98
N SER A 92 -21.44 -21.28 -12.36
CA SER A 92 -21.63 -21.72 -10.97
C SER A 92 -21.06 -20.76 -9.93
N LYS A 93 -20.45 -19.64 -10.35
CA LYS A 93 -19.88 -18.65 -9.43
C LYS A 93 -20.95 -17.70 -8.91
N ALA A 94 -20.74 -17.30 -7.66
CA ALA A 94 -21.57 -16.31 -7.00
C ALA A 94 -21.48 -14.97 -7.71
N CYS A 95 -22.54 -14.20 -7.56
CA CYS A 95 -22.64 -12.88 -8.12
C CYS A 95 -21.71 -11.88 -7.41
N GLY A 96 -21.16 -10.94 -8.18
CA GLY A 96 -20.42 -9.80 -7.65
C GLY A 96 -21.31 -8.79 -6.91
N HIS A 97 -20.72 -7.67 -6.50
CA HIS A 97 -21.43 -6.59 -5.79
C HIS A 97 -22.56 -5.97 -6.63
N ASP A 98 -22.43 -6.02 -7.95
CA ASP A 98 -23.40 -5.55 -8.95
C ASP A 98 -24.68 -6.39 -9.03
N LYS A 99 -24.71 -7.58 -8.40
CA LYS A 99 -25.83 -8.52 -8.45
C LYS A 99 -26.17 -9.01 -9.88
N ILE A 100 -25.23 -8.93 -10.84
CA ILE A 100 -25.36 -9.52 -12.18
C ILE A 100 -24.73 -10.94 -12.24
N PRO A 101 -25.53 -12.02 -12.31
CA PRO A 101 -25.00 -13.38 -12.38
C PRO A 101 -24.27 -13.65 -13.70
N PRO A 102 -23.18 -14.46 -13.70
CA PRO A 102 -22.40 -14.75 -14.90
C PRO A 102 -23.20 -15.32 -16.08
N LYS A 103 -24.29 -16.04 -15.79
CA LYS A 103 -25.18 -16.60 -16.81
C LYS A 103 -25.81 -15.52 -17.70
N LEU A 104 -26.21 -14.38 -17.12
CA LEU A 104 -26.83 -13.30 -17.90
C LEU A 104 -25.83 -12.63 -18.85
N LEU A 105 -24.56 -12.58 -18.48
CA LEU A 105 -23.51 -12.03 -19.33
C LEU A 105 -23.17 -12.94 -20.52
N GLN A 106 -23.40 -14.25 -20.39
CA GLN A 106 -23.22 -15.22 -21.49
C GLN A 106 -24.38 -15.22 -22.47
N ASP A 107 -25.59 -14.90 -22.01
CA ASP A 107 -26.81 -14.89 -22.80
C ASP A 107 -27.02 -13.55 -23.55
N SER A 108 -26.10 -12.57 -23.41
CA SER A 108 -26.13 -11.25 -24.04
C SER A 108 -25.43 -11.25 -25.40
#